data_AF-A0A8T6L5X2-F1
#
_entry.id   AF-A0A8T6L5X2-F1
#
_cell.length_a   1.000
_cell.length_b   1.000
_cell.length_c   1.000
_cell.angle_alpha   90.00
_cell.angle_beta   90.00
_cell.angle_gamma   90.00
#
_symmetry.space_group_name_H-M   'P 1'
#
loop_
_entity.id
_entity.type
_entity.pdbx_description
1 polymer ?
#
loop_
_entity_poly.entity_id
_entity_poly.type
_entity_poly.pdbx_seq_one_letter_code
_entity_poly.pdbx_strand_id
1 'polypeptide(L)'
;MRKMLPFFSIILLFGWQSVAADPPDTGISGVYEVMVGVADAEQALEYFKEFGFTPVASAELTAAQAAQRYGVKSALRSWRLQNGTVDAHGLLRLLQWANPLGPGVGFAPPETVGTRMAVMRTRDIHRLADVFADLRDGAGEPLLLAGPVYDDLYNATEGVPSIVNRRVGVREMAVYGRWFNHVFFQRYGYTI
;
A
#
# COMPACT_ATOMS: atom_id res chain seq x y z
N MET A 1 28.10 12.51 -70.73
CA MET A 1 27.08 11.72 -70.00
C MET A 1 27.62 11.28 -68.65
N ARG A 2 27.10 11.85 -67.55
CA ARG A 2 27.01 11.18 -66.24
C ARG A 2 26.09 12.04 -65.35
N LYS A 3 24.84 11.60 -65.20
CA LYS A 3 23.88 12.21 -64.27
C LYS A 3 24.15 11.61 -62.89
N MET A 4 24.45 12.45 -61.89
CA MET A 4 24.42 12.09 -60.48
C MET A 4 22.96 11.90 -60.06
N LEU A 5 22.63 10.74 -59.49
CA LEU A 5 21.34 10.45 -58.87
C LEU A 5 21.52 10.59 -57.35
N PRO A 6 20.65 11.32 -56.62
CA PRO A 6 20.76 11.41 -55.18
C PRO A 6 20.19 10.15 -54.52
N PHE A 7 20.94 9.59 -53.58
CA PHE A 7 20.51 8.55 -52.65
C PHE A 7 19.47 9.15 -51.68
N PHE A 8 18.20 8.80 -51.83
CA PHE A 8 17.20 9.07 -50.81
C PHE A 8 17.29 7.97 -49.74
N SER A 9 17.84 8.30 -48.57
CA SER A 9 17.71 7.48 -47.37
C SER A 9 16.29 7.66 -46.81
N ILE A 10 15.46 6.63 -46.93
CA ILE A 10 14.21 6.53 -46.19
C ILE A 10 14.57 6.10 -44.76
N ILE A 11 14.56 7.05 -43.83
CA ILE A 11 14.54 6.76 -42.39
C ILE A 11 13.10 6.42 -42.04
N LEU A 12 12.82 5.14 -41.84
CA LEU A 12 11.57 4.68 -41.22
C LEU A 12 11.60 5.03 -39.73
N LEU A 13 10.95 6.14 -39.37
CA LEU A 13 10.61 6.46 -37.98
C LEU A 13 9.45 5.54 -37.55
N PHE A 14 9.78 4.39 -36.95
CA PHE A 14 8.80 3.64 -36.16
C PHE A 14 8.58 4.41 -34.85
N GLY A 15 7.55 5.25 -34.83
CA GLY A 15 7.03 5.78 -33.58
C GLY A 15 6.45 4.63 -32.75
N TRP A 16 7.07 4.33 -31.61
CA TRP A 16 6.41 3.57 -30.56
C TRP A 16 5.30 4.44 -29.96
N GLN A 17 4.12 4.42 -30.58
CA GLN A 17 2.92 4.76 -29.84
C GLN A 17 2.63 3.60 -28.90
N SER A 18 3.05 3.74 -27.64
CA SER A 18 2.45 3.00 -26.54
C SER A 18 0.98 3.43 -26.46
N VAL A 19 0.12 2.78 -27.26
CA VAL A 19 -1.30 2.77 -26.98
C VAL A 19 -1.44 1.85 -25.77
N ALA A 20 -1.35 2.41 -24.57
CA ALA A 20 -1.83 1.71 -23.39
C ALA A 20 -3.30 1.40 -23.70
N ALA A 21 -3.61 0.13 -23.91
CA ALA A 21 -4.98 -0.29 -24.16
C ALA A 21 -5.85 0.22 -23.01
N ASP A 22 -7.04 0.74 -23.33
CA ASP A 22 -7.99 1.14 -22.29
C ASP A 22 -8.23 -0.06 -21.35
N PRO A 23 -8.15 0.14 -20.02
CA PRO A 23 -8.33 -0.95 -19.09
C PRO A 23 -9.73 -1.58 -19.27
N PRO A 24 -9.85 -2.90 -19.15
CA PRO A 24 -11.13 -3.58 -19.36
C PRO A 24 -12.17 -3.08 -18.35
N ASP A 25 -13.39 -2.84 -18.83
CA ASP A 25 -14.54 -2.48 -17.99
C ASP A 25 -14.99 -3.71 -17.16
N THR A 26 -14.27 -3.91 -16.06
CA THR A 26 -14.49 -5.00 -15.11
C THR A 26 -15.47 -4.59 -13.99
N GLY A 27 -15.86 -3.31 -13.93
CA GLY A 27 -16.50 -2.72 -12.75
C GLY A 27 -15.60 -2.63 -11.51
N ILE A 28 -14.32 -2.99 -11.60
CA ILE A 28 -13.36 -2.93 -10.49
C ILE A 28 -12.68 -1.57 -10.48
N SER A 29 -12.95 -0.76 -9.45
CA SER A 29 -12.44 0.62 -9.33
C SER A 29 -11.39 0.82 -8.24
N GLY A 30 -11.16 -0.17 -7.37
CA GLY A 30 -10.16 -0.08 -6.31
C GLY A 30 -10.23 -1.22 -5.28
N VAL A 31 -9.39 -1.11 -4.26
CA VAL A 31 -9.38 -2.05 -3.13
C VAL A 31 -10.41 -1.60 -2.10
N TYR A 32 -11.47 -2.39 -1.93
CA TYR A 32 -12.52 -2.11 -0.95
C TYR A 32 -12.00 -2.22 0.50
N GLU A 33 -11.38 -3.35 0.83
CA GLU A 33 -10.94 -3.66 2.20
C GLU A 33 -9.66 -4.53 2.17
N VAL A 34 -8.66 -4.19 2.99
CA VAL A 34 -7.53 -5.07 3.28
C VAL A 34 -7.84 -5.88 4.52
N MET A 35 -7.82 -7.20 4.41
CA MET A 35 -8.11 -8.12 5.53
C MET A 35 -6.80 -8.66 6.11
N VAL A 36 -6.65 -8.63 7.43
CA VAL A 36 -5.47 -9.16 8.14
C VAL A 36 -5.88 -10.09 9.27
N GLY A 37 -5.25 -11.26 9.31
CA GLY A 37 -5.31 -12.17 10.45
C GLY A 37 -4.46 -11.64 11.60
N VAL A 38 -5.03 -11.57 12.81
CA VAL A 38 -4.35 -11.10 14.02
C VAL A 38 -4.41 -12.15 15.12
N ALA A 39 -3.35 -12.24 15.91
CA ALA A 39 -3.33 -13.10 17.11
C ALA A 39 -4.09 -12.45 18.27
N ASP A 40 -3.95 -11.13 18.41
CA ASP A 40 -4.57 -10.29 19.43
C ASP A 40 -5.26 -9.11 18.75
N ALA A 41 -6.60 -9.09 18.79
CA ALA A 41 -7.37 -8.01 18.20
C ALA A 41 -7.33 -6.73 19.02
N GLU A 42 -7.20 -6.79 20.35
CA GLU A 42 -7.18 -5.60 21.21
C GLU A 42 -5.91 -4.79 20.95
N GLN A 43 -4.76 -5.47 20.90
CA GLN A 43 -3.49 -4.83 20.53
C GLN A 43 -3.54 -4.22 19.13
N ALA A 44 -4.10 -4.94 18.16
CA ALA A 44 -4.19 -4.45 16.78
C ALA A 44 -5.16 -3.26 16.64
N LEU A 45 -6.27 -3.26 17.39
CA LEU A 45 -7.22 -2.15 17.42
C LEU A 45 -6.58 -0.87 17.99
N GLU A 46 -5.86 -0.98 19.10
CA GLU A 46 -5.15 0.18 19.68
C GLU A 46 -4.05 0.67 18.74
N TYR A 47 -3.32 -0.23 18.09
CA TYR A 47 -2.32 0.16 17.10
C TYR A 47 -2.93 0.93 15.92
N PHE A 48 -4.00 0.41 15.30
CA PHE A 48 -4.58 1.06 14.12
C PHE A 48 -5.29 2.37 14.45
N LYS A 49 -5.71 2.57 15.70
CA LYS A 49 -6.25 3.84 16.18
C LYS A 49 -5.24 4.98 16.08
N GLU A 50 -3.95 4.73 16.28
CA GLU A 50 -2.89 5.74 16.10
C GLU A 50 -2.76 6.22 14.63
N PHE A 51 -3.24 5.43 13.67
CA PHE A 51 -3.32 5.83 12.26
C PHE A 51 -4.68 6.45 11.89
N GLY A 52 -5.56 6.68 12.86
CA GLY A 52 -6.88 7.29 12.67
C GLY A 52 -7.99 6.30 12.29
N PHE A 53 -7.75 4.99 12.43
CA PHE A 53 -8.79 3.99 12.21
C PHE A 53 -9.68 3.81 13.44
N THR A 54 -10.96 3.57 13.21
CA THR A 54 -11.94 3.23 14.26
C THR A 54 -12.79 2.04 13.82
N PRO A 55 -13.16 1.13 14.73
CA PRO A 55 -14.06 0.03 14.40
C PRO A 55 -15.48 0.58 14.14
N VAL A 56 -16.05 0.21 13.00
CA VAL A 56 -17.40 0.63 12.57
C VAL A 56 -18.38 -0.54 12.45
N ALA A 57 -17.88 -1.76 12.39
CA ALA A 57 -18.69 -2.97 12.43
C ALA A 57 -17.89 -4.15 12.98
N SER A 58 -18.58 -5.11 13.58
CA SER A 58 -17.99 -6.37 14.03
C SER A 58 -18.91 -7.56 13.75
N ALA A 59 -18.32 -8.74 13.66
CA ALA A 59 -19.08 -9.99 13.54
C ALA A 59 -18.34 -11.14 14.24
N GLU A 60 -19.11 -12.06 14.80
CA GLU A 60 -18.63 -13.32 15.35
C GLU A 60 -19.22 -14.48 14.56
N LEU A 61 -18.37 -15.41 14.15
CA LEU A 61 -18.73 -16.59 13.40
C LEU A 61 -18.36 -17.81 14.22
N THR A 62 -19.31 -18.73 14.37
CA THR A 62 -19.03 -20.08 14.85
C THR A 62 -18.08 -20.81 13.89
N ALA A 63 -17.42 -21.86 14.35
CA ALA A 63 -16.55 -22.67 13.50
C ALA A 63 -17.27 -23.26 12.27
N ALA A 64 -18.57 -23.56 12.38
CA ALA A 64 -19.38 -24.04 11.25
C ALA A 64 -19.62 -22.94 10.21
N GLN A 65 -19.99 -21.73 10.66
CA GLN A 65 -20.17 -20.58 9.77
C GLN A 65 -18.87 -20.16 9.09
N ALA A 66 -17.76 -20.17 9.84
CA ALA A 66 -16.45 -19.84 9.30
C ALA A 66 -15.94 -20.92 8.32
N ALA A 67 -16.22 -22.21 8.57
CA ALA A 67 -15.93 -23.28 7.62
C ALA A 67 -16.73 -23.10 6.33
N GLN A 68 -18.01 -22.73 6.41
CA GLN A 68 -18.84 -22.48 5.25
C GLN A 68 -18.34 -21.28 4.43
N ARG A 69 -17.85 -20.21 5.07
CA ARG A 69 -17.48 -18.96 4.41
C ARG A 69 -16.02 -18.88 3.96
N TYR A 70 -15.11 -19.46 4.73
CA TYR A 70 -13.67 -19.35 4.52
C TYR A 70 -12.98 -20.71 4.34
N GLY A 71 -13.68 -21.83 4.47
CA GLY A 71 -13.08 -23.17 4.45
C GLY A 71 -12.27 -23.51 5.71
N VAL A 72 -12.31 -22.68 6.75
CA VAL A 72 -11.53 -22.84 7.99
C VAL A 72 -12.45 -23.24 9.14
N LYS A 73 -12.24 -24.43 9.71
CA LYS A 73 -13.02 -24.94 10.86
C LYS A 73 -12.53 -24.35 12.18
N SER A 74 -12.70 -23.05 12.33
CA SER A 74 -12.24 -22.28 13.48
C SER A 74 -13.18 -21.11 13.71
N ALA A 75 -13.60 -20.88 14.95
CA ALA A 75 -14.43 -19.70 15.26
C ALA A 75 -13.63 -18.42 14.95
N LEU A 76 -14.34 -17.37 14.53
CA LEU A 76 -13.72 -16.13 14.05
C LEU A 76 -14.44 -14.93 14.68
N ARG A 77 -13.66 -13.99 15.20
CA ARG A 77 -14.13 -12.64 15.52
C ARG A 77 -13.53 -11.68 14.50
N SER A 78 -14.33 -10.74 14.00
CA SER A 78 -13.90 -9.80 12.97
C SER A 78 -14.34 -8.38 13.26
N TRP A 79 -13.50 -7.42 12.88
CA TRP A 79 -13.75 -5.98 13.03
C TRP A 79 -13.41 -5.28 11.74
N ARG A 80 -14.35 -4.50 11.20
CA ARG A 80 -14.11 -3.57 10.10
C ARG A 80 -13.74 -2.22 10.68
N LEU A 81 -12.61 -1.70 10.23
CA LEU A 81 -12.08 -0.41 10.61
C LEU A 81 -12.16 0.57 9.45
N GLN A 82 -12.41 1.83 9.80
CA GLN A 82 -12.55 2.94 8.88
C GLN A 82 -11.67 4.11 9.33
N ASN A 83 -11.02 4.77 8.36
CA ASN A 83 -10.22 5.97 8.60
C ASN A 83 -11.05 7.23 8.30
N GLY A 84 -11.38 8.01 9.34
CA GLY A 84 -12.26 9.17 9.20
C GLY A 84 -13.64 8.81 8.65
N THR A 85 -14.12 9.51 7.62
CA THR A 85 -15.45 9.31 7.01
C THR A 85 -15.40 8.45 5.74
N VAL A 86 -14.30 7.75 5.47
CA VAL A 86 -14.15 6.95 4.26
C VAL A 86 -14.89 5.60 4.40
N ASP A 87 -16.02 5.44 3.72
CA ASP A 87 -16.88 4.25 3.80
C ASP A 87 -16.89 3.40 2.52
N ALA A 88 -16.33 3.91 1.42
CA ALA A 88 -16.41 3.29 0.10
C ALA A 88 -15.17 2.49 -0.34
N HIS A 89 -13.97 2.80 0.17
CA HIS A 89 -12.71 2.14 -0.22
C HIS A 89 -11.61 2.36 0.82
N GLY A 90 -10.57 1.52 0.83
CA GLY A 90 -9.44 1.68 1.77
C GLY A 90 -9.78 1.32 3.23
N LEU A 91 -10.76 0.44 3.43
CA LEU A 91 -11.10 -0.11 4.75
C LEU A 91 -10.06 -1.13 5.21
N LEU A 92 -9.97 -1.37 6.51
CA LEU A 92 -9.19 -2.47 7.09
C LEU A 92 -10.12 -3.46 7.78
N ARG A 93 -9.82 -4.75 7.73
CA ARG A 93 -10.49 -5.74 8.57
C ARG A 93 -9.51 -6.56 9.37
N LEU A 94 -9.74 -6.63 10.67
CA LEU A 94 -9.04 -7.53 11.57
C LEU A 94 -9.82 -8.84 11.69
N LEU A 95 -9.12 -9.96 11.62
CA LEU A 95 -9.65 -11.32 11.74
C LEU A 95 -8.90 -12.07 12.84
N GLN A 96 -9.56 -12.33 13.98
CA GLN A 96 -8.99 -13.14 15.05
C GLN A 96 -9.63 -14.54 15.05
N TRP A 97 -8.84 -15.52 14.62
CA TRP A 97 -9.22 -16.92 14.60
C TRP A 97 -8.97 -17.55 15.97
N ALA A 98 -9.93 -18.32 16.49
CA ALA A 98 -9.77 -19.05 17.75
C ALA A 98 -8.64 -20.09 17.66
N ASN A 99 -8.57 -20.78 16.53
CA ASN A 99 -7.52 -21.74 16.17
C ASN A 99 -6.95 -21.33 14.79
N PRO A 100 -5.86 -20.57 14.70
CA PRO A 100 -5.20 -20.27 13.43
C PRO A 100 -4.58 -21.54 12.82
N LEU A 101 -4.54 -21.62 11.48
CA LEU A 101 -4.09 -22.82 10.76
C LEU A 101 -2.56 -22.96 10.64
N GLY A 102 -1.81 -21.94 11.04
CA GLY A 102 -0.36 -21.94 10.91
C GLY A 102 0.28 -20.75 11.61
N PRO A 103 1.62 -20.63 11.54
CA PRO A 103 2.39 -19.59 12.25
C PRO A 103 2.20 -18.18 11.67
N GLY A 104 1.48 -18.04 10.56
CA GLY A 104 1.38 -16.81 9.79
C GLY A 104 2.69 -16.49 9.06
N VAL A 105 2.79 -15.27 8.51
CA VAL A 105 3.97 -14.82 7.74
C VAL A 105 5.19 -14.58 8.64
N GLY A 106 5.01 -14.35 9.96
CA GLY A 106 6.12 -14.05 10.88
C GLY A 106 6.87 -12.77 10.50
N PHE A 107 8.07 -12.53 11.04
CA PHE A 107 8.94 -11.46 10.52
C PHE A 107 9.68 -12.00 9.30
N ALA A 108 9.38 -11.45 8.12
CA ALA A 108 9.85 -11.97 6.85
C ALA A 108 10.16 -10.81 5.89
N PRO A 109 11.09 -11.02 4.94
CA PRO A 109 11.39 -10.04 3.91
C PRO A 109 10.18 -9.85 2.97
N PRO A 110 10.11 -8.72 2.24
CA PRO A 110 8.97 -8.39 1.38
C PRO A 110 8.71 -9.40 0.25
N GLU A 111 9.73 -10.14 -0.17
CA GLU A 111 9.65 -11.14 -1.25
C GLU A 111 9.07 -12.50 -0.79
N THR A 112 8.62 -12.60 0.46
CA THR A 112 8.01 -13.82 1.00
C THR A 112 6.65 -14.13 0.36
N VAL A 113 6.23 -15.39 0.44
CA VAL A 113 4.89 -15.79 -0.01
C VAL A 113 3.85 -15.33 0.99
N GLY A 114 2.95 -14.45 0.54
CA GLY A 114 1.90 -13.84 1.36
C GLY A 114 2.31 -12.48 1.93
N THR A 115 1.33 -11.60 2.15
CA THR A 115 1.57 -10.26 2.69
C THR A 115 0.40 -9.80 3.56
N ARG A 116 0.69 -8.84 4.43
CA ARG A 116 -0.24 -8.21 5.38
C ARG A 116 0.05 -6.72 5.35
N MET A 117 -0.27 -6.12 4.21
CA MET A 117 0.19 -4.80 3.84
C MET A 117 -0.96 -3.89 3.46
N ALA A 118 -0.87 -2.63 3.88
CA ALA A 118 -1.71 -1.57 3.35
C ALA A 118 -0.87 -0.36 2.96
N VAL A 119 -1.32 0.34 1.91
CA VAL A 119 -0.76 1.61 1.47
C VAL A 119 -1.62 2.73 2.04
N MET A 120 -1.02 3.68 2.75
CA MET A 120 -1.73 4.75 3.45
C MET A 120 -1.17 6.12 3.08
N ARG A 121 -2.06 7.08 2.77
CA ARG A 121 -1.65 8.47 2.60
C ARG A 121 -1.42 9.10 3.98
N THR A 122 -0.28 9.75 4.15
CA THR A 122 0.04 10.54 5.35
C THR A 122 0.17 12.03 5.03
N ARG A 123 0.00 12.87 6.05
CA ARG A 123 0.31 14.31 6.00
C ARG A 123 1.76 14.61 6.36
N ASP A 124 2.40 13.71 7.11
CA ASP A 124 3.76 13.87 7.58
C ASP A 124 4.47 12.51 7.60
N ILE A 125 5.21 12.25 6.53
CA ILE A 125 5.97 11.02 6.34
C ILE A 125 7.28 11.02 7.15
N HIS A 126 7.80 12.20 7.48
CA HIS A 126 9.05 12.33 8.24
C HIS A 126 8.80 12.00 9.71
N ARG A 127 7.69 12.48 10.30
CA ARG A 127 7.28 12.06 11.64
C ARG A 127 7.12 10.54 11.77
N LEU A 128 6.54 9.89 10.76
CA LEU A 128 6.42 8.42 10.77
C LEU A 128 7.80 7.76 10.70
N ALA A 129 8.69 8.24 9.84
CA ALA A 129 10.05 7.74 9.75
C ALA A 129 10.79 7.86 11.10
N ASP A 130 10.66 8.99 11.80
CA ASP A 130 11.26 9.21 13.11
C ASP A 130 10.72 8.21 14.14
N VAL A 131 9.40 8.06 14.24
CA VAL A 131 8.76 7.10 15.17
C VAL A 131 9.22 5.66 14.91
N PHE A 132 9.27 5.23 13.66
CA PHE A 132 9.70 3.86 13.34
C PHE A 132 11.21 3.67 13.50
N ALA A 133 12.01 4.72 13.30
CA ALA A 133 13.45 4.69 13.62
C ALA A 133 13.65 4.55 15.13
N ASP A 134 12.91 5.30 15.96
CA ASP A 134 12.97 5.19 17.43
C ASP A 134 12.58 3.79 17.91
N LEU A 135 11.54 3.18 17.33
CA LEU A 135 11.15 1.80 17.65
C LEU A 135 12.26 0.79 17.27
N ARG A 136 12.89 0.95 16.12
CA ARG A 136 13.94 0.03 15.64
C ARG A 136 15.24 0.20 16.44
N ASP A 137 15.75 1.43 16.48
CA ASP A 137 17.09 1.74 16.96
C ASP A 137 17.12 1.95 18.48
N GLY A 138 16.04 2.50 19.05
CA GLY A 138 15.91 2.75 20.48
C GLY A 138 15.34 1.56 21.26
N ALA A 139 14.22 0.99 20.79
CA ALA A 139 13.53 -0.11 21.50
C ALA A 139 13.94 -1.51 21.03
N GLY A 140 14.69 -1.63 19.93
CA GLY A 140 15.15 -2.92 19.39
C GLY A 140 14.03 -3.75 18.75
N GLU A 141 12.93 -3.12 18.32
CA GLU A 141 11.82 -3.81 17.68
C GLU A 141 12.26 -4.42 16.33
N PRO A 142 11.87 -5.67 16.01
CA PRO A 142 12.24 -6.34 14.77
C PRO A 142 11.41 -5.78 13.61
N LEU A 143 11.85 -4.64 13.09
CA LEU A 143 11.27 -3.97 11.94
C LEU A 143 12.35 -3.58 10.93
N LEU A 144 12.01 -3.66 9.65
CA LEU A 144 12.81 -3.10 8.56
C LEU A 144 12.17 -1.79 8.12
N LEU A 145 12.91 -0.70 8.26
CA LEU A 145 12.49 0.64 7.84
C LEU A 145 13.22 1.01 6.54
N ALA A 146 12.46 1.14 5.46
CA ALA A 146 12.88 1.82 4.25
C ALA A 146 12.37 3.27 4.32
N GLY A 147 13.28 4.20 4.62
CA GLY A 147 12.93 5.60 4.88
C GLY A 147 12.33 6.34 3.68
N PRO A 148 11.86 7.58 3.87
CA PRO A 148 11.19 8.34 2.82
C PRO A 148 12.08 8.61 1.60
N VAL A 149 11.62 8.17 0.43
CA VAL A 149 12.24 8.45 -0.88
C VAL A 149 11.28 9.30 -1.70
N TYR A 150 11.79 10.35 -2.34
CA TYR A 150 11.03 11.17 -3.28
C TYR A 150 11.05 10.54 -4.67
N ASP A 151 9.91 10.51 -5.34
CA ASP A 151 9.82 10.19 -6.76
C ASP A 151 8.80 11.07 -7.50
N ASP A 152 9.06 11.33 -8.78
CA ASP A 152 8.14 11.97 -9.72
C ASP A 152 7.60 10.91 -10.70
N LEU A 153 6.67 10.10 -10.19
CA LEU A 153 6.12 8.91 -10.88
C LEU A 153 5.51 9.21 -12.27
N TYR A 154 5.14 10.46 -12.53
CA TYR A 154 4.42 10.85 -13.75
C TYR A 154 5.13 11.93 -14.56
N ASN A 155 6.38 12.28 -14.21
CA ASN A 155 7.07 13.46 -14.75
C ASN A 155 6.19 14.73 -14.63
N ALA A 156 5.52 14.88 -13.49
CA ALA A 156 4.59 15.96 -13.20
C ALA A 156 5.29 17.30 -12.97
N THR A 157 6.59 17.30 -12.70
CA THR A 157 7.37 18.54 -12.59
C THR A 157 7.79 19.05 -13.97
N GLU A 158 7.13 20.11 -14.45
CA GLU A 158 7.54 20.79 -15.67
C GLU A 158 8.77 21.69 -15.43
N GLY A 159 9.71 21.69 -16.38
CA GLY A 159 10.91 22.53 -16.32
C GLY A 159 11.91 22.14 -15.22
N VAL A 160 12.89 23.01 -14.97
CA VAL A 160 13.96 22.72 -13.98
C VAL A 160 13.44 23.05 -12.57
N PRO A 161 13.47 22.10 -11.61
CA PRO A 161 13.05 22.37 -10.24
C PRO A 161 13.89 23.46 -9.57
N SER A 162 13.24 24.37 -8.85
CA SER A 162 13.88 25.46 -8.11
C SER A 162 13.04 25.91 -6.90
N ILE A 163 13.47 26.95 -6.19
CA ILE A 163 12.69 27.53 -5.07
C ILE A 163 11.33 28.06 -5.54
N VAL A 164 11.30 28.63 -6.76
CA VAL A 164 10.09 29.18 -7.38
C VAL A 164 9.37 28.16 -8.27
N ASN A 165 10.03 27.08 -8.67
CA ASN A 165 9.45 25.94 -9.40
C ASN A 165 9.52 24.67 -8.54
N ARG A 166 8.61 24.55 -7.58
CA ARG A 166 8.62 23.44 -6.62
C ARG A 166 8.27 22.13 -7.32
N ARG A 167 8.97 21.05 -6.94
CA ARG A 167 8.72 19.70 -7.45
C ARG A 167 7.28 19.25 -7.18
N VAL A 168 6.75 18.44 -8.09
CA VAL A 168 5.47 17.74 -7.94
C VAL A 168 5.75 16.25 -7.99
N GLY A 169 5.28 15.51 -6.99
CA GLY A 169 5.54 14.08 -6.88
C GLY A 169 5.08 13.51 -5.55
N VAL A 170 5.58 12.32 -5.23
CA VAL A 170 5.28 11.64 -3.97
C VAL A 170 6.57 11.44 -3.17
N ARG A 171 6.42 11.39 -1.85
CA ARG A 171 7.39 10.68 -1.00
C ARG A 171 6.77 9.38 -0.57
N GLU A 172 7.54 8.30 -0.61
CA GLU A 172 7.11 6.96 -0.21
C GLU A 172 8.09 6.38 0.81
N MET A 173 7.57 5.63 1.78
CA MET A 173 8.37 4.88 2.74
C MET A 173 7.68 3.55 3.02
N ALA A 174 8.45 2.56 3.47
CA ALA A 174 7.91 1.27 3.87
C ALA A 174 8.45 0.83 5.24
N VAL A 175 7.58 0.17 6.00
CA VAL A 175 7.90 -0.44 7.29
C VAL A 175 7.46 -1.89 7.22
N TYR A 176 8.40 -2.81 7.35
CA TYR A 176 8.11 -4.24 7.40
C TYR A 176 8.25 -4.71 8.83
N GLY A 177 7.13 -4.99 9.47
CA GLY A 177 7.07 -5.43 10.86
C GLY A 177 6.70 -6.89 10.99
N ARG A 178 6.79 -7.41 12.21
CA ARG A 178 6.47 -8.82 12.54
C ARG A 178 5.00 -9.20 12.30
N TRP A 179 4.06 -8.26 12.33
CA TRP A 179 2.62 -8.56 12.23
C TRP A 179 1.84 -7.67 11.25
N PHE A 180 2.41 -6.56 10.77
CA PHE A 180 1.85 -5.77 9.67
C PHE A 180 2.95 -5.04 8.90
N ASN A 181 2.74 -4.83 7.61
CA ASN A 181 3.63 -4.06 6.75
C ASN A 181 2.91 -2.77 6.33
N HIS A 182 3.57 -1.64 6.49
CA HIS A 182 3.03 -0.37 6.02
C HIS A 182 3.80 0.11 4.81
N VAL A 183 3.06 0.64 3.83
CA VAL A 183 3.61 1.59 2.88
C VAL A 183 2.92 2.91 3.16
N PHE A 184 3.68 3.96 3.39
CA PHE A 184 3.13 5.31 3.52
C PHE A 184 3.55 6.13 2.32
N PHE A 185 2.64 6.97 1.83
CA PHE A 185 2.98 7.99 0.86
C PHE A 185 2.46 9.36 1.28
N GLN A 186 3.21 10.39 0.91
CA GLN A 186 2.81 11.78 1.08
C GLN A 186 2.85 12.46 -0.28
N ARG A 187 1.73 13.09 -0.65
CA ARG A 187 1.68 13.93 -1.85
C ARG A 187 2.48 15.20 -1.62
N TYR A 188 3.28 15.56 -2.60
CA TYR A 188 4.11 16.76 -2.61
C TYR A 188 3.75 17.57 -3.85
N GLY A 189 3.06 18.70 -3.67
CA GLY A 189 2.71 19.60 -4.78
C GLY A 189 1.53 19.17 -5.68
N TYR A 190 0.92 17.99 -5.46
CA TYR A 190 -0.31 17.63 -6.18
C TYR A 190 -1.49 18.52 -5.78
N THR A 191 -2.14 19.11 -6.78
CA THR A 191 -3.51 19.67 -6.69
C THR A 191 -4.50 18.65 -7.23
N ILE A 192 -5.61 18.45 -6.52
CA ILE A 192 -6.76 17.61 -6.93
C ILE A 192 -7.90 18.55 -7.29
#